data_AF-A0A643BRI1-F1
#
_entry.id   AF-A0A643BRI1-F1
#
_cell.length_a   1.000
_cell.length_b   1.000
_cell.length_c   1.000
_cell.angle_alpha   90.00
_cell.angle_beta   90.00
_cell.angle_gamma   90.00
#
_symmetry.space_group_name_H-M   'P 1'
#
loop_
_entity.id
_entity.type
_entity.pdbx_description
1 polymer ?
#
loop_
_entity_poly.entity_id
_entity_poly.type
_entity_poly.pdbx_seq_one_letter_code
_entity_poly.pdbx_strand_id
1 'polypeptide(L)'
;TIADVIRTCLGPKSMMKMLLDPMGGIVMTNDGNAILREIQVQHPAAKSMIEISRTQDEEVGDGTTSVIILGEMLSVAEHFLEQQMHPTVVISAYRRALDDMISTLKKISTPVDTSNRDAMLNIINSSITTKVISRWSSLACNIALDAVKTVQFEENGRKEIDIKKYAKVEKVYRGKRKAYFCVCICAFAYISATGACGGRIVSRPEELREEDVGTGAGLLEIKKIGDEYFTFITECRDPKACTILLRGASKEILSEVERNLQDAMQVCRNVLLDPQLVPGGGASEMAVAHALTEKSKAMTGVEQWPYRAVAQALEVIPRTLIQNCGASTIRLLTSLRAKHTQENCETWGVNGETGTLVDMKELGIWEPLAVKLQTYKTAVETAVLLLRIDDIVSGHKKKGDDQSQQGGAPDAGQE
;
A
#
# COMPACT_ATOMS: atom_id res chain seq x y z
N THR A 1 6.56 11.49 15.88
CA THR A 1 5.26 11.84 15.25
C THR A 1 4.57 10.57 14.75
N ILE A 2 3.37 10.63 14.12
CA ILE A 2 2.68 9.44 13.59
C ILE A 2 3.56 8.63 12.63
N ALA A 3 4.30 9.32 11.75
CA ALA A 3 5.21 8.67 10.81
C ALA A 3 6.30 7.84 11.51
N ASP A 4 6.88 8.34 12.62
CA ASP A 4 7.88 7.58 13.39
C ASP A 4 7.30 6.33 14.06
N VAL A 5 6.02 6.36 14.47
CA VAL A 5 5.37 5.22 15.14
C VAL A 5 5.32 4.01 14.19
N ILE A 6 4.97 4.25 12.94
CA ILE A 6 4.87 3.22 11.90
C ILE A 6 6.19 2.97 11.17
N ARG A 7 7.19 3.86 11.28
CA ARG A 7 8.48 3.74 10.56
C ARG A 7 9.14 2.38 10.75
N THR A 8 9.12 1.86 11.97
CA THR A 8 9.75 0.56 12.27
C THR A 8 8.97 -0.66 11.76
N CYS A 9 7.79 -0.44 11.17
CA CYS A 9 6.96 -1.48 10.57
C CYS A 9 7.34 -1.76 9.11
N LEU A 10 8.26 -0.98 8.54
CA LEU A 10 8.73 -1.14 7.16
C LEU A 10 9.70 -2.32 7.01
N GLY A 11 9.52 -3.10 5.95
CA GLY A 11 10.45 -4.16 5.54
C GLY A 11 10.19 -5.53 6.18
N PRO A 12 10.96 -6.56 5.77
CA PRO A 12 10.74 -7.95 6.20
C PRO A 12 11.03 -8.18 7.69
N LYS A 13 11.97 -7.43 8.26
CA LYS A 13 12.29 -7.44 9.70
C LYS A 13 11.53 -6.34 10.45
N SER A 14 10.25 -6.18 10.14
CA SER A 14 9.38 -5.20 10.79
C SER A 14 9.19 -5.53 12.26
N MET A 15 9.16 -4.49 13.10
CA MET A 15 8.89 -4.64 14.53
C MET A 15 7.38 -4.57 14.79
N MET A 16 6.82 -5.64 15.37
CA MET A 16 5.42 -5.68 15.76
C MET A 16 5.09 -4.60 16.79
N LYS A 17 3.90 -4.01 16.65
CA LYS A 17 3.33 -3.07 17.60
C LYS A 17 2.21 -3.75 18.37
N MET A 18 2.19 -3.50 19.68
CA MET A 18 1.09 -3.89 20.55
C MET A 18 0.19 -2.67 20.71
N LEU A 19 -1.05 -2.80 20.24
CA LEU A 19 -2.10 -1.81 20.37
C LEU A 19 -2.99 -2.23 21.55
N LEU A 20 -3.29 -1.28 22.41
CA LEU A 20 -4.17 -1.45 23.56
C LEU A 20 -5.42 -0.61 23.33
N ASP A 21 -6.55 -1.28 23.20
CA ASP A 21 -7.84 -0.62 23.13
C ASP A 21 -8.19 -0.02 24.51
N PRO A 22 -9.00 1.06 24.55
CA PRO A 22 -9.48 1.61 25.82
C PRO A 22 -10.30 0.61 26.64
N MET A 23 -10.79 -0.48 26.03
CA MET A 23 -11.50 -1.58 26.67
C MET A 23 -10.58 -2.72 27.16
N GLY A 24 -9.25 -2.60 27.00
CA GLY A 24 -8.29 -3.63 27.37
C GLY A 24 -8.09 -4.75 26.35
N GLY A 25 -8.62 -4.59 25.13
CA GLY A 25 -8.29 -5.44 23.99
C GLY A 25 -6.81 -5.27 23.60
N ILE A 26 -6.12 -6.37 23.35
CA ILE A 26 -4.71 -6.36 22.91
C ILE A 26 -4.67 -6.85 21.46
N VAL A 27 -4.24 -5.98 20.56
CA VAL A 27 -4.04 -6.31 19.14
C VAL A 27 -2.56 -6.18 18.83
N MET A 28 -1.95 -7.24 18.30
CA MET A 28 -0.57 -7.21 17.85
C MET A 28 -0.55 -7.23 16.32
N THR A 29 0.11 -6.24 15.72
CA THR A 29 0.21 -6.14 14.27
C THR A 29 1.52 -5.48 13.86
N ASN A 30 2.04 -5.87 12.70
CA ASN A 30 3.16 -5.23 12.02
C ASN A 30 2.70 -4.38 10.82
N ASP A 31 1.41 -4.36 10.52
CA ASP A 31 0.90 -3.59 9.39
C ASP A 31 0.61 -2.14 9.79
N GLY A 32 1.27 -1.20 9.11
CA GLY A 32 1.12 0.22 9.36
C GLY A 32 -0.31 0.72 9.18
N ASN A 33 -1.03 0.26 8.16
CA ASN A 33 -2.39 0.71 7.90
C ASN A 33 -3.37 0.23 8.99
N ALA A 34 -3.27 -1.02 9.44
CA ALA A 34 -4.03 -1.53 10.58
C ALA A 34 -3.73 -0.72 11.85
N ILE A 35 -2.45 -0.40 12.10
CA ILE A 35 -2.06 0.45 13.24
C ILE A 35 -2.74 1.82 13.17
N LEU A 36 -2.70 2.47 12.00
CA LEU A 36 -3.29 3.81 11.83
C LEU A 36 -4.82 3.83 11.95
N ARG A 37 -5.50 2.70 11.71
CA ARG A 37 -6.96 2.59 11.87
C ARG A 37 -7.39 2.55 13.33
N GLU A 38 -6.59 1.92 14.19
CA GLU A 38 -6.91 1.79 15.62
C GLU A 38 -6.44 3.00 16.45
N ILE A 39 -5.40 3.71 16.01
CA ILE A 39 -4.90 4.88 16.73
C ILE A 39 -5.92 6.02 16.66
N GLN A 40 -6.40 6.45 17.83
CA GLN A 40 -7.23 7.64 17.96
C GLN A 40 -6.37 8.91 18.00
N VAL A 41 -6.44 9.71 16.93
CA VAL A 41 -5.68 10.95 16.81
C VAL A 41 -6.60 12.15 16.93
N GLN A 42 -6.24 13.11 17.79
CA GLN A 42 -7.00 14.35 17.96
C GLN A 42 -6.64 15.42 16.92
N HIS A 43 -5.36 15.52 16.56
CA HIS A 43 -4.84 16.59 15.70
C HIS A 43 -5.32 16.44 14.23
N PRO A 44 -5.97 17.46 13.63
CA PRO A 44 -6.53 17.36 12.28
C PRO A 44 -5.51 17.01 11.18
N ALA A 45 -4.34 17.66 11.15
CA ALA A 45 -3.31 17.35 10.16
C ALA A 45 -2.87 15.87 10.19
N ALA A 46 -2.92 15.27 11.39
CA ALA A 46 -2.53 13.91 11.61
C ALA A 46 -3.66 12.91 11.24
N LYS A 47 -4.93 13.33 11.33
CA LYS A 47 -6.06 12.61 10.72
C LYS A 47 -5.96 12.59 9.19
N SER A 48 -5.61 13.72 8.57
CA SER A 48 -5.39 13.76 7.11
C SER A 48 -4.32 12.76 6.66
N MET A 49 -3.21 12.62 7.42
CA MET A 49 -2.19 11.59 7.14
C MET A 49 -2.74 10.16 7.19
N ILE A 50 -3.64 9.85 8.13
CA ILE A 50 -4.28 8.53 8.24
C ILE A 50 -5.21 8.27 7.05
N GLU A 51 -6.01 9.27 6.66
CA GLU A 51 -6.91 9.18 5.51
C GLU A 51 -6.14 8.88 4.22
N ILE A 52 -4.96 9.47 4.06
CA ILE A 52 -4.09 9.23 2.90
C ILE A 52 -3.51 7.82 2.89
N SER A 53 -3.10 7.29 4.06
CA SER A 53 -2.69 5.89 4.15
C SER A 53 -3.80 4.96 3.71
N ARG A 54 -5.05 5.28 4.06
CA ARG A 54 -6.22 4.49 3.71
C ARG A 54 -6.53 4.53 2.21
N THR A 55 -6.49 5.70 1.59
CA THR A 55 -6.73 5.81 0.14
C THR A 55 -5.64 5.13 -0.67
N GLN A 56 -4.38 5.21 -0.24
CA GLN A 56 -3.27 4.51 -0.88
C GLN A 56 -3.42 2.98 -0.80
N ASP A 57 -3.76 2.47 0.39
CA ASP A 57 -4.05 1.06 0.64
C ASP A 57 -5.18 0.54 -0.24
N GLU A 58 -6.20 1.37 -0.49
CA GLU A 58 -7.30 1.02 -1.36
C GLU A 58 -6.93 1.02 -2.87
N GLU A 59 -6.08 1.93 -3.33
CA GLU A 59 -5.76 2.09 -4.77
C GLU A 59 -4.66 1.15 -5.26
N VAL A 60 -3.52 1.14 -4.57
CA VAL A 60 -2.30 0.43 -5.01
C VAL A 60 -1.75 -0.54 -3.96
N GLY A 61 -2.31 -0.55 -2.75
CA GLY A 61 -1.81 -1.33 -1.62
C GLY A 61 -0.85 -0.50 -0.76
N ASP A 62 0.30 -1.05 -0.38
CA ASP A 62 1.20 -0.53 0.66
C ASP A 62 1.18 1.01 0.90
N GLY A 63 0.33 1.43 1.84
CA GLY A 63 0.18 2.82 2.25
C GLY A 63 1.23 3.28 3.26
N THR A 64 1.92 2.34 3.89
CA THR A 64 2.85 2.60 4.99
C THR A 64 4.04 3.44 4.53
N THR A 65 4.59 3.07 3.38
CA THR A 65 5.76 3.73 2.78
C THR A 65 5.48 5.20 2.45
N SER A 66 4.27 5.51 1.95
CA SER A 66 3.85 6.88 1.64
C SER A 66 3.85 7.79 2.87
N VAL A 67 3.36 7.29 4.00
CA VAL A 67 3.28 8.07 5.25
C VAL A 67 4.67 8.30 5.85
N ILE A 68 5.59 7.34 5.71
CA ILE A 68 6.98 7.49 6.18
C ILE A 68 7.70 8.58 5.40
N ILE A 69 7.62 8.54 4.07
CA ILE A 69 8.25 9.55 3.20
C ILE A 69 7.68 10.94 3.49
N LEU A 70 6.35 11.04 3.61
CA LEU A 70 5.67 12.28 3.98
C LEU A 70 6.19 12.87 5.29
N GLY A 71 6.31 12.04 6.34
CA GLY A 71 6.80 12.50 7.65
C GLY A 71 8.21 13.07 7.58
N GLU A 72 9.10 12.43 6.82
CA GLU A 72 10.48 12.90 6.64
C GLU A 72 10.51 14.22 5.85
N MET A 73 9.74 14.34 4.77
CA MET A 73 9.67 15.57 3.98
C MET A 73 9.23 16.78 4.82
N LEU A 74 8.23 16.61 5.69
CA LEU A 74 7.78 17.68 6.59
C LEU A 74 8.83 18.04 7.63
N SER A 75 9.54 17.05 8.18
CA SER A 75 10.63 17.29 9.15
C SER A 75 11.79 18.06 8.51
N VAL A 76 12.13 17.78 7.26
CA VAL A 76 13.19 18.54 6.56
C VAL A 76 12.68 19.93 6.14
N ALA A 77 11.39 20.09 5.86
CA ALA A 77 10.80 21.39 5.56
C ALA A 77 10.86 22.35 6.76
N GLU A 78 10.67 21.85 7.99
CA GLU A 78 10.75 22.63 9.24
C GLU A 78 12.04 23.46 9.32
N HIS A 79 13.18 22.86 8.99
CA HIS A 79 14.48 23.55 9.00
C HIS A 79 14.52 24.79 8.09
N PHE A 80 13.83 24.77 6.95
CA PHE A 80 13.77 25.93 6.05
C PHE A 80 12.79 27.00 6.54
N LEU A 81 11.73 26.58 7.23
CA LEU A 81 10.79 27.51 7.86
C LEU A 81 11.45 28.26 9.02
N GLU A 82 12.28 27.59 9.81
CA GLU A 82 13.12 28.23 10.85
C GLU A 82 14.07 29.29 10.26
N GLN A 83 14.59 29.04 9.04
CA GLN A 83 15.40 29.98 8.28
C GLN A 83 14.60 31.13 7.65
N GLN A 84 13.32 31.31 8.01
CA GLN A 84 12.44 32.36 7.49
C GLN A 84 12.19 32.25 5.98
N MET A 85 12.27 31.04 5.41
CA MET A 85 11.88 30.80 4.03
C MET A 85 10.36 30.67 3.92
N HIS A 86 9.74 31.46 3.03
CA HIS A 86 8.28 31.39 2.86
C HIS A 86 7.84 30.01 2.33
N PRO A 87 6.78 29.39 2.88
CA PRO A 87 6.31 28.04 2.49
C PRO A 87 6.09 27.86 0.98
N THR A 88 5.65 28.91 0.27
CA THR A 88 5.49 28.90 -1.19
C THR A 88 6.75 28.50 -1.95
N VAL A 89 7.94 28.93 -1.49
CA VAL A 89 9.22 28.60 -2.14
C VAL A 89 9.52 27.11 -1.95
N VAL A 90 9.31 26.60 -0.74
CA VAL A 90 9.46 25.17 -0.41
C VAL A 90 8.50 24.31 -1.24
N ILE A 91 7.23 24.71 -1.32
CA ILE A 91 6.20 24.03 -2.10
C ILE A 91 6.55 23.98 -3.59
N SER A 92 7.02 25.10 -4.16
CA SER A 92 7.44 25.16 -5.57
C SER A 92 8.57 24.18 -5.85
N ALA A 93 9.59 24.16 -4.98
CA ALA A 93 10.72 23.24 -5.09
C ALA A 93 10.29 21.77 -4.96
N TYR A 94 9.36 21.46 -4.06
CA TYR A 94 8.84 20.08 -3.85
C TYR A 94 8.08 19.58 -5.08
N ARG A 95 7.26 20.43 -5.70
CA ARG A 95 6.56 20.09 -6.96
C ARG A 95 7.54 19.82 -8.09
N ARG A 96 8.56 20.67 -8.24
CA ARG A 96 9.60 20.49 -9.24
C ARG A 96 10.38 19.18 -9.01
N ALA A 97 10.70 18.87 -7.75
CA ALA A 97 11.31 17.61 -7.38
C ALA A 97 10.42 16.41 -7.75
N LEU A 98 9.10 16.49 -7.54
CA LEU A 98 8.16 15.42 -7.90
C LEU A 98 8.17 15.11 -9.40
N ASP A 99 8.14 16.13 -10.26
CA ASP A 99 8.19 15.92 -11.70
C ASP A 99 9.50 15.22 -12.12
N ASP A 100 10.62 15.62 -11.52
CA ASP A 100 11.91 14.99 -11.73
C ASP A 100 12.00 13.57 -11.18
N MET A 101 11.37 13.29 -10.03
CA MET A 101 11.26 11.94 -9.47
C MET A 101 10.52 11.00 -10.41
N ILE A 102 9.36 11.43 -10.91
CA ILE A 102 8.55 10.66 -11.86
C ILE A 102 9.32 10.39 -13.15
N SER A 103 10.01 11.41 -13.68
CA SER A 103 10.84 11.25 -14.89
C SER A 103 11.99 10.28 -14.68
N THR A 104 12.66 10.35 -13.53
CA THR A 104 13.81 9.49 -13.21
C THR A 104 13.39 8.04 -12.99
N LEU A 105 12.29 7.81 -12.25
CA LEU A 105 11.73 6.48 -12.03
C LEU A 105 11.38 5.76 -13.35
N LYS A 106 10.85 6.49 -14.34
CA LYS A 106 10.54 5.95 -15.67
C LYS A 106 11.78 5.66 -16.52
N LYS A 107 12.95 6.20 -16.16
CA LYS A 107 14.23 5.92 -16.87
C LYS A 107 14.92 4.69 -16.32
N ILE A 108 14.84 4.48 -15.01
CA ILE A 108 15.44 3.32 -14.33
C ILE A 108 14.57 2.06 -14.43
N SER A 109 13.33 2.19 -14.90
CA SER A 109 12.39 1.09 -15.00
C SER A 109 12.80 0.10 -16.09
N THR A 110 12.57 -1.18 -15.79
CA THR A 110 12.81 -2.29 -16.69
C THR A 110 11.48 -2.84 -17.19
N PRO A 111 11.28 -2.96 -18.51
CA PRO A 111 10.05 -3.53 -19.05
C PRO A 111 10.03 -5.04 -18.83
N VAL A 112 8.85 -5.58 -18.54
CA VAL A 112 8.62 -7.02 -18.36
C VAL A 112 7.64 -7.53 -19.41
N ASP A 113 7.90 -8.72 -19.92
CA ASP A 113 6.95 -9.40 -20.79
C ASP A 113 5.82 -10.03 -19.96
N THR A 114 4.61 -9.51 -20.15
CA THR A 114 3.38 -9.99 -19.49
C THR A 114 2.92 -11.36 -20.01
N SER A 115 3.45 -11.81 -21.15
CA SER A 115 3.13 -13.10 -21.75
C SER A 115 3.80 -14.26 -20.99
N ASN A 116 4.93 -13.99 -20.34
CA ASN A 116 5.72 -14.99 -19.66
C ASN A 116 5.18 -15.23 -18.24
N ARG A 117 4.53 -16.40 -18.06
CA ARG A 117 3.98 -16.81 -16.77
C ARG A 117 5.05 -16.94 -15.68
N ASP A 118 6.24 -17.43 -16.00
CA ASP A 118 7.29 -17.66 -15.00
C ASP A 118 7.86 -16.35 -14.47
N ALA A 119 8.01 -15.35 -15.35
CA ALA A 119 8.41 -14.00 -14.95
C ALA A 119 7.37 -13.38 -14.01
N MET A 120 6.09 -13.51 -14.34
CA MET A 120 4.98 -13.05 -13.48
C MET A 120 4.98 -13.75 -12.13
N LEU A 121 5.15 -15.07 -12.10
CA LEU A 121 5.22 -15.84 -10.84
C LEU A 121 6.38 -15.39 -9.97
N ASN A 122 7.55 -15.08 -10.54
CA ASN A 122 8.69 -14.57 -9.77
C ASN A 122 8.38 -13.20 -9.13
N ILE A 123 7.72 -12.31 -9.86
CA ILE A 123 7.33 -10.98 -9.35
C ILE A 123 6.36 -11.13 -8.19
N ILE A 124 5.32 -11.96 -8.36
CA ILE A 124 4.32 -12.18 -7.30
C ILE A 124 4.97 -12.85 -6.09
N ASN A 125 5.87 -13.80 -6.33
CA ASN A 125 6.58 -14.49 -5.26
C ASN A 125 7.43 -13.50 -4.44
N SER A 126 8.07 -12.51 -5.08
CA SER A 126 8.84 -11.49 -4.37
C SER A 126 7.99 -10.67 -3.38
N SER A 127 6.71 -10.44 -3.69
CA SER A 127 5.78 -9.71 -2.82
C SER A 127 5.19 -10.56 -1.68
N ILE A 128 5.11 -11.89 -1.85
CA ILE A 128 4.54 -12.81 -0.86
C ILE A 128 5.61 -13.40 0.08
N THR A 129 6.85 -13.54 -0.38
CA THR A 129 7.91 -14.29 0.33
C THR A 129 8.19 -13.77 1.75
N THR A 130 8.01 -12.46 1.98
CA THR A 130 8.26 -11.82 3.28
C THR A 130 7.17 -12.06 4.32
N LYS A 131 6.07 -12.74 3.96
CA LYS A 131 4.89 -12.93 4.82
C LYS A 131 4.76 -14.39 5.28
N VAL A 132 3.92 -14.64 6.29
CA VAL A 132 3.72 -15.94 6.99
C VAL A 132 3.35 -17.12 6.06
N ILE A 133 3.07 -16.87 4.78
CA ILE A 133 2.61 -17.83 3.78
C ILE A 133 3.76 -18.48 2.99
N SER A 134 5.02 -18.33 3.39
CA SER A 134 6.17 -18.92 2.65
C SER A 134 6.00 -20.40 2.26
N ARG A 135 5.27 -21.19 3.06
CA ARG A 135 4.96 -22.61 2.76
C ARG A 135 3.96 -22.82 1.61
N TRP A 136 3.04 -21.89 1.38
CA TRP A 136 1.98 -21.99 0.36
C TRP A 136 2.08 -20.87 -0.70
N SER A 137 3.21 -20.16 -0.76
CA SER A 137 3.41 -19.02 -1.65
C SER A 137 3.23 -19.41 -3.11
N SER A 138 3.75 -20.55 -3.54
CA SER A 138 3.63 -21.04 -4.93
C SER A 138 2.18 -21.23 -5.36
N LEU A 139 1.34 -21.76 -4.46
CA LEU A 139 -0.09 -21.94 -4.72
C LEU A 139 -0.80 -20.58 -4.76
N ALA A 140 -0.51 -19.69 -3.81
CA ALA A 140 -1.08 -18.34 -3.78
C ALA A 140 -0.71 -17.51 -5.02
N CYS A 141 0.55 -17.61 -5.50
CA CYS A 141 1.00 -16.92 -6.71
C CYS A 141 0.24 -17.38 -7.95
N ASN A 142 0.06 -18.70 -8.11
CA ASN A 142 -0.69 -19.26 -9.24
C ASN A 142 -2.14 -18.79 -9.22
N ILE A 143 -2.78 -18.83 -8.05
CA ILE A 143 -4.18 -18.40 -7.89
C ILE A 143 -4.32 -16.91 -8.19
N ALA A 144 -3.43 -16.08 -7.66
CA ALA A 144 -3.47 -14.64 -7.91
C ALA A 144 -3.36 -14.33 -9.41
N LEU A 145 -2.42 -14.98 -10.10
CA LEU A 145 -2.23 -14.79 -11.54
C LEU A 145 -3.46 -15.27 -12.33
N ASP A 146 -3.96 -16.46 -12.04
CA ASP A 146 -5.13 -17.03 -12.72
C ASP A 146 -6.39 -16.19 -12.46
N ALA A 147 -6.60 -15.74 -11.22
CA ALA A 147 -7.71 -14.88 -10.86
C ALA A 147 -7.66 -13.56 -11.62
N VAL A 148 -6.52 -12.88 -11.63
CA VAL A 148 -6.36 -11.55 -12.27
C VAL A 148 -6.47 -11.64 -13.78
N LYS A 149 -5.92 -12.70 -14.40
CA LYS A 149 -6.07 -12.94 -15.83
C LYS A 149 -7.52 -13.26 -16.23
N THR A 150 -8.26 -13.90 -15.32
CA THR A 150 -9.69 -14.21 -15.53
C THR A 150 -10.54 -12.94 -15.44
N VAL A 151 -10.32 -12.08 -14.43
CA VAL A 151 -11.09 -10.83 -14.24
C VAL A 151 -10.62 -9.66 -15.13
N GLN A 152 -9.75 -9.93 -16.10
CA GLN A 152 -9.29 -8.92 -17.04
C GLN A 152 -10.37 -8.67 -18.10
N PHE A 153 -10.80 -7.42 -18.24
CA PHE A 153 -11.73 -7.00 -19.28
C PHE A 153 -11.12 -5.92 -20.17
N GLU A 154 -11.46 -5.95 -21.46
CA GLU A 154 -11.09 -4.92 -22.42
C GLU A 154 -12.34 -4.11 -22.77
N GLU A 155 -12.41 -2.88 -22.30
CA GLU A 155 -13.43 -1.91 -22.71
C GLU A 155 -12.75 -0.79 -23.51
N ASN A 156 -13.24 -0.53 -24.72
CA ASN A 156 -12.77 0.57 -25.59
C ASN A 156 -11.25 0.57 -25.84
N GLY A 157 -10.62 -0.62 -25.95
CA GLY A 157 -9.18 -0.76 -26.19
C GLY A 157 -8.30 -0.48 -24.98
N ARG A 158 -8.89 -0.21 -23.81
CA ARG A 158 -8.17 -0.15 -22.52
C ARG A 158 -8.44 -1.44 -21.75
N LYS A 159 -7.36 -2.07 -21.31
CA LYS A 159 -7.42 -3.16 -20.34
C LYS A 159 -7.75 -2.56 -19.00
N GLU A 160 -8.86 -2.97 -18.42
CA GLU A 160 -9.23 -2.60 -17.06
C GLU A 160 -9.42 -3.89 -16.25
N ILE A 161 -9.00 -3.83 -15.00
CA ILE A 161 -8.99 -4.97 -14.08
C ILE A 161 -9.55 -4.44 -12.77
N ASP A 162 -10.72 -4.91 -12.38
CA ASP A 162 -11.34 -4.59 -11.10
C ASP A 162 -11.44 -5.87 -10.25
N ILE A 163 -10.43 -6.08 -9.41
CA ILE A 163 -10.32 -7.26 -8.57
C ILE A 163 -11.40 -7.24 -7.48
N LYS A 164 -11.73 -6.07 -6.92
CA LYS A 164 -12.60 -5.96 -5.73
C LYS A 164 -14.05 -6.32 -6.04
N LYS A 165 -14.53 -6.00 -7.24
CA LYS A 165 -15.90 -6.31 -7.66
C LYS A 165 -16.05 -7.75 -8.15
N TYR A 166 -15.03 -8.26 -8.85
CA TYR A 166 -15.16 -9.49 -9.64
C TYR A 166 -14.43 -10.71 -9.07
N ALA A 167 -13.43 -10.52 -8.20
CA ALA A 167 -12.77 -11.62 -7.50
C ALA A 167 -13.33 -11.77 -6.08
N LYS A 168 -14.31 -12.66 -5.91
CA LYS A 168 -14.90 -12.95 -4.59
C LYS A 168 -14.03 -13.96 -3.85
N VAL A 169 -13.71 -13.69 -2.59
CA VAL A 169 -13.01 -14.65 -1.73
C VAL A 169 -13.99 -15.26 -0.73
N GLU A 170 -14.14 -16.58 -0.75
CA GLU A 170 -15.02 -17.31 0.17
C GLU A 170 -14.17 -18.15 1.13
N LYS A 171 -14.40 -18.01 2.44
CA LYS A 171 -13.60 -18.65 3.49
C LYS A 171 -14.39 -19.79 4.14
N VAL A 172 -13.94 -21.03 3.94
CA VAL A 172 -14.54 -22.20 4.58
C VAL A 172 -13.65 -22.72 5.68
N TYR A 173 -14.18 -22.65 6.90
CA TYR A 173 -13.54 -23.16 8.09
C TYR A 173 -13.79 -24.67 8.19
N ARG A 174 -12.73 -25.45 8.45
CA ARG A 174 -12.69 -26.92 8.66
C ARG A 174 -12.28 -27.74 7.41
N GLY A 175 -11.08 -28.31 7.48
CA GLY A 175 -10.58 -29.33 6.56
C GLY A 175 -9.30 -29.99 7.09
N LYS A 176 -9.16 -31.32 6.96
CA LYS A 176 -7.96 -32.06 7.38
C LYS A 176 -6.74 -31.70 6.50
N ARG A 177 -5.64 -31.28 7.14
CA ARG A 177 -4.20 -31.30 6.75
C ARG A 177 -3.74 -30.77 5.38
N LYS A 178 -4.62 -30.43 4.43
CA LYS A 178 -4.23 -29.83 3.15
C LYS A 178 -5.11 -28.61 2.88
N ALA A 179 -4.48 -27.44 2.85
CA ALA A 179 -5.09 -26.23 2.32
C ALA A 179 -5.29 -26.45 0.82
N TYR A 180 -6.45 -26.97 0.45
CA TYR A 180 -6.86 -27.04 -0.95
C TYR A 180 -7.49 -25.70 -1.27
N PHE A 181 -6.71 -24.83 -1.88
CA PHE A 181 -7.25 -23.67 -2.55
C PHE A 181 -7.87 -24.17 -3.85
N CYS A 182 -9.20 -24.06 -3.97
CA CYS A 182 -9.85 -24.23 -5.27
C CYS A 182 -10.14 -22.84 -5.80
N VAL A 183 -9.63 -22.54 -7.00
CA VAL A 183 -10.29 -21.54 -7.85
C VAL A 183 -11.54 -22.24 -8.37
N CYS A 184 -12.61 -22.12 -7.60
CA CYS A 184 -13.89 -22.70 -7.94
C CYS A 184 -14.80 -21.50 -8.15
N ILE A 185 -15.18 -21.24 -9.41
CA ILE A 185 -16.20 -20.24 -9.75
C ILE A 185 -17.47 -20.66 -9.00
N CYS A 186 -17.79 -19.95 -7.94
CA CYS A 186 -18.81 -20.33 -6.98
C CYS A 186 -19.68 -19.11 -6.73
N ALA A 187 -20.93 -19.21 -7.19
CA ALA A 187 -21.90 -18.14 -7.11
C ALA A 187 -22.58 -18.20 -5.75
N PHE A 188 -22.38 -17.18 -4.92
CA PHE A 188 -23.30 -16.88 -3.81
C PHE A 188 -23.72 -15.41 -3.76
N ALA A 189 -23.44 -14.65 -4.83
CA ALA A 189 -23.91 -13.27 -4.97
C ALA A 189 -24.53 -13.09 -6.36
N TYR A 190 -25.75 -12.55 -6.42
CA TYR A 190 -26.48 -12.24 -7.66
C TYR A 190 -25.61 -11.46 -8.67
N ILE A 191 -24.73 -10.58 -8.18
CA ILE A 191 -23.83 -9.74 -9.00
C ILE A 191 -22.70 -10.57 -9.66
N SER A 192 -22.12 -11.53 -8.95
CA SER A 192 -21.08 -12.40 -9.50
C SER A 192 -21.66 -13.40 -10.50
N ALA A 193 -22.90 -13.85 -10.27
CA ALA A 193 -23.62 -14.74 -11.18
C ALA A 193 -24.01 -14.03 -12.48
N THR A 194 -24.46 -12.77 -12.43
CA THR A 194 -24.71 -11.99 -13.65
C THR A 194 -23.43 -11.66 -14.40
N GLY A 195 -22.33 -11.33 -13.70
CA GLY A 195 -21.02 -11.13 -14.30
C GLY A 195 -20.46 -12.39 -14.99
N ALA A 196 -20.65 -13.57 -14.39
CA ALA A 196 -20.12 -14.83 -14.93
C ALA A 196 -21.02 -15.49 -16.00
N CYS A 197 -22.36 -15.35 -15.89
CA CYS A 197 -23.33 -16.02 -16.78
C CYS A 197 -23.93 -15.08 -17.83
N GLY A 198 -23.69 -13.77 -17.73
CA GLY A 198 -24.24 -12.74 -18.62
C GLY A 198 -25.72 -12.42 -18.38
N GLY A 199 -26.29 -12.84 -17.24
CA GLY A 199 -27.68 -12.55 -16.90
C GLY A 199 -27.90 -11.08 -16.51
N ARG A 200 -29.11 -10.56 -16.69
CA ARG A 200 -29.47 -9.20 -16.25
C ARG A 200 -30.30 -9.26 -14.97
N ILE A 201 -29.99 -8.40 -14.00
CA ILE A 201 -30.78 -8.31 -12.77
C ILE A 201 -32.06 -7.53 -13.09
N VAL A 202 -33.21 -8.20 -12.96
CA VAL A 202 -34.53 -7.59 -13.06
C VAL A 202 -35.16 -7.59 -11.67
N SER A 203 -35.71 -6.45 -11.25
CA SER A 203 -36.29 -6.28 -9.92
C SER A 203 -37.72 -6.81 -9.82
N ARG A 204 -38.45 -6.84 -10.95
CA ARG A 204 -39.85 -7.23 -11.03
C ARG A 204 -40.02 -8.53 -11.83
N PRO A 205 -40.73 -9.55 -11.30
CA PRO A 205 -40.99 -10.79 -12.03
C PRO A 205 -41.75 -10.58 -13.35
N GLU A 206 -42.59 -9.55 -13.44
CA GLU A 206 -43.39 -9.23 -14.63
C GLU A 206 -42.56 -8.63 -15.78
N GLU A 207 -41.39 -8.08 -15.48
CA GLU A 207 -40.50 -7.45 -16.46
C GLU A 207 -39.45 -8.43 -17.01
N LEU A 208 -39.44 -9.68 -16.54
CA LEU A 208 -38.47 -10.70 -16.94
C LEU A 208 -38.70 -11.12 -18.39
N ARG A 209 -37.70 -10.92 -19.24
CA ARG A 209 -37.72 -11.32 -20.65
C ARG A 209 -36.68 -12.41 -20.92
N GLU A 210 -36.81 -13.09 -22.06
CA GLU A 210 -35.82 -14.09 -22.50
C GLU A 210 -34.41 -13.49 -22.67
N GLU A 211 -34.32 -12.18 -22.98
CA GLU A 211 -33.07 -11.42 -23.05
C GLU A 211 -32.36 -11.26 -21.69
N ASP A 212 -33.07 -11.41 -20.57
CA ASP A 212 -32.50 -11.29 -19.22
C ASP A 212 -31.88 -12.61 -18.72
N VAL A 213 -32.16 -13.73 -19.40
CA VAL A 213 -31.70 -15.06 -19.02
C VAL A 213 -30.27 -15.31 -19.51
N GLY A 214 -29.33 -15.42 -18.56
CA GLY A 214 -27.92 -15.70 -18.87
C GLY A 214 -27.71 -17.14 -19.33
N THR A 215 -27.24 -17.34 -20.57
CA THR A 215 -26.92 -18.65 -21.16
C THR A 215 -25.42 -19.00 -21.06
N GLY A 216 -24.65 -18.20 -20.33
CA GLY A 216 -23.19 -18.30 -20.28
C GLY A 216 -22.61 -19.39 -19.38
N ALA A 217 -23.43 -20.07 -18.57
CA ALA A 217 -22.97 -21.11 -17.64
C ALA A 217 -22.80 -22.48 -18.34
N GLY A 218 -21.64 -23.13 -18.16
CA GLY A 218 -21.38 -24.46 -18.71
C GLY A 218 -21.87 -25.58 -17.80
N LEU A 219 -21.40 -25.61 -16.55
CA LEU A 219 -21.67 -26.69 -15.61
C LEU A 219 -22.14 -26.15 -14.25
N LEU A 220 -23.30 -26.63 -13.79
CA LEU A 220 -23.78 -26.40 -12.44
C LEU A 220 -23.57 -27.66 -11.60
N GLU A 221 -22.67 -27.60 -10.61
CA GLU A 221 -22.36 -28.70 -9.70
C GLU A 221 -22.77 -28.34 -8.27
N ILE A 222 -23.62 -29.15 -7.63
CA ILE A 222 -23.87 -29.04 -6.19
C ILE A 222 -22.91 -29.98 -5.48
N LYS A 223 -22.00 -29.42 -4.69
CA LYS A 223 -20.99 -30.19 -3.95
C LYS A 223 -21.04 -29.83 -2.48
N LYS A 224 -21.07 -30.85 -1.64
CA LYS A 224 -21.00 -30.69 -0.18
C LYS A 224 -19.54 -30.47 0.23
N ILE A 225 -19.24 -29.33 0.84
CA ILE A 225 -17.91 -29.03 1.40
C ILE A 225 -18.09 -28.79 2.90
N GLY A 226 -17.56 -29.71 3.71
CA GLY A 226 -17.83 -29.71 5.15
C GLY A 226 -19.29 -30.12 5.41
N ASP A 227 -20.01 -29.31 6.18
CA ASP A 227 -21.41 -29.55 6.54
C ASP A 227 -22.40 -28.75 5.67
N GLU A 228 -21.89 -27.90 4.78
CA GLU A 228 -22.69 -27.01 3.92
C GLU A 228 -22.69 -27.47 2.47
N TYR A 229 -23.79 -27.20 1.78
CA TYR A 229 -23.92 -27.44 0.34
C TYR A 229 -23.54 -26.18 -0.42
N PHE A 230 -22.55 -26.30 -1.29
CA PHE A 230 -22.14 -25.24 -2.19
C PHE A 230 -22.59 -25.56 -3.60
N THR A 231 -23.13 -24.55 -4.29
CA THR A 231 -23.48 -24.63 -5.71
C THR A 231 -22.41 -23.93 -6.51
N PHE A 232 -21.68 -24.69 -7.30
CA PHE A 232 -20.64 -24.22 -8.20
C PHE A 232 -21.23 -24.01 -9.58
N ILE A 233 -20.89 -22.88 -10.20
CA ILE A 233 -21.20 -22.59 -11.59
C ILE A 233 -19.86 -22.44 -12.28
N THR A 234 -19.48 -23.44 -13.06
CA THR A 234 -18.15 -23.56 -13.67
C THR A 234 -18.26 -23.60 -15.20
N GLU A 235 -17.12 -23.49 -15.88
CA GLU A 235 -17.04 -23.51 -17.35
C GLU A 235 -17.89 -22.41 -18.01
N CYS A 236 -17.85 -21.19 -17.45
CA CYS A 236 -18.51 -20.05 -18.07
C CYS A 236 -17.80 -19.63 -19.36
N ARG A 237 -18.58 -19.23 -20.38
CA ARG A 237 -18.04 -18.81 -21.70
C ARG A 237 -17.14 -17.56 -21.60
N ASP A 238 -17.60 -16.54 -20.88
CA ASP A 238 -16.88 -15.29 -20.62
C ASP A 238 -16.81 -15.03 -19.11
N PRO A 239 -15.80 -15.58 -18.42
CA PRO A 239 -15.72 -15.47 -16.96
C PRO A 239 -15.24 -14.08 -16.54
N LYS A 240 -16.15 -13.09 -16.46
CA LYS A 240 -15.80 -11.76 -15.92
C LYS A 240 -15.67 -11.74 -14.40
N ALA A 241 -16.13 -12.79 -13.72
CA ALA A 241 -16.05 -12.95 -12.28
C ALA A 241 -15.43 -14.29 -11.89
N CYS A 242 -14.61 -14.30 -10.85
CA CYS A 242 -14.01 -15.50 -10.29
C CYS A 242 -14.28 -15.57 -8.78
N THR A 243 -14.41 -16.79 -8.25
CA THR A 243 -14.50 -17.02 -6.82
C THR A 243 -13.31 -17.85 -6.37
N ILE A 244 -12.63 -17.38 -5.33
CA ILE A 244 -11.48 -18.04 -4.73
C ILE A 244 -11.94 -18.66 -3.41
N LEU A 245 -11.91 -19.99 -3.34
CA LEU A 245 -12.28 -20.71 -2.14
C LEU A 245 -11.04 -20.97 -1.28
N LEU A 246 -10.98 -20.30 -0.12
CA LEU A 246 -9.93 -20.46 0.87
C LEU A 246 -10.34 -21.48 1.94
N ARG A 247 -9.49 -22.48 2.17
CA ARG A 247 -9.69 -23.50 3.20
C ARG A 247 -8.51 -23.56 4.16
N GLY A 248 -8.82 -23.50 5.45
CA GLY A 248 -7.80 -23.43 6.49
C GLY A 248 -8.30 -23.96 7.84
N ALA A 249 -7.35 -24.21 8.74
CA ALA A 249 -7.62 -24.76 10.06
C ALA A 249 -8.08 -23.68 11.06
N SER A 250 -7.49 -22.50 10.99
CA SER A 250 -7.74 -21.38 11.90
C SER A 250 -8.31 -20.17 11.15
N LYS A 251 -9.14 -19.39 11.83
CA LYS A 251 -9.74 -18.19 11.25
C LYS A 251 -8.70 -17.11 11.00
N GLU A 252 -7.78 -16.91 11.94
CA GLU A 252 -6.75 -15.86 11.84
C GLU A 252 -5.82 -16.09 10.65
N ILE A 253 -5.40 -17.34 10.44
CA ILE A 253 -4.55 -17.73 9.30
C ILE A 253 -5.29 -17.49 7.98
N LEU A 254 -6.60 -17.80 7.91
CA LEU A 254 -7.39 -17.58 6.70
C LEU A 254 -7.55 -16.10 6.36
N SER A 255 -7.79 -15.23 7.36
CA SER A 255 -7.83 -13.79 7.13
C SER A 255 -6.49 -13.24 6.67
N GLU A 256 -5.38 -13.77 7.20
CA GLU A 256 -4.04 -13.37 6.76
C GLU A 256 -3.76 -13.84 5.32
N VAL A 257 -4.19 -15.06 4.97
CA VAL A 257 -4.09 -15.60 3.61
C VAL A 257 -4.88 -14.81 2.60
N GLU A 258 -6.13 -14.47 2.92
CA GLU A 258 -6.96 -13.61 2.06
C GLU A 258 -6.28 -12.28 1.78
N ARG A 259 -5.80 -11.61 2.83
CA ARG A 259 -5.13 -10.32 2.71
C ARG A 259 -3.89 -10.39 1.81
N ASN A 260 -3.04 -11.38 2.05
CA ASN A 260 -1.83 -11.57 1.26
C ASN A 260 -2.12 -11.94 -0.20
N LEU A 261 -3.22 -12.65 -0.43
CA LEU A 261 -3.69 -12.94 -1.78
C LEU A 261 -4.23 -11.69 -2.48
N GLN A 262 -4.96 -10.83 -1.77
CA GLN A 262 -5.42 -9.54 -2.31
C GLN A 262 -4.24 -8.64 -2.70
N ASP A 263 -3.21 -8.54 -1.85
CA ASP A 263 -2.00 -7.78 -2.17
C ASP A 263 -1.28 -8.36 -3.41
N ALA A 264 -1.17 -9.69 -3.49
CA ALA A 264 -0.60 -10.37 -4.65
C ALA A 264 -1.38 -10.10 -5.94
N MET A 265 -2.72 -10.13 -5.87
CA MET A 265 -3.58 -9.80 -7.01
C MET A 265 -3.41 -8.33 -7.41
N GLN A 266 -3.27 -7.42 -6.44
CA GLN A 266 -3.03 -6.00 -6.73
C GLN A 266 -1.69 -5.78 -7.45
N VAL A 267 -0.63 -6.47 -7.01
CA VAL A 267 0.67 -6.45 -7.71
C VAL A 267 0.54 -7.00 -9.13
N CYS A 268 -0.15 -8.13 -9.32
CA CYS A 268 -0.41 -8.67 -10.66
C CYS A 268 -1.13 -7.66 -11.56
N ARG A 269 -2.19 -7.03 -11.03
CA ARG A 269 -2.97 -6.01 -11.75
C ARG A 269 -2.08 -4.86 -12.19
N ASN A 270 -1.25 -4.34 -11.28
CA ASN A 270 -0.37 -3.23 -11.57
C ASN A 270 0.62 -3.58 -12.69
N VAL A 271 1.19 -4.79 -12.66
CA VAL A 271 2.13 -5.27 -13.71
C VAL A 271 1.42 -5.53 -15.05
N LEU A 272 0.16 -5.97 -15.04
CA LEU A 272 -0.63 -6.16 -16.26
C LEU A 272 -1.04 -4.84 -16.92
N LEU A 273 -1.29 -3.79 -16.12
CA LEU A 273 -1.64 -2.46 -16.60
C LEU A 273 -0.41 -1.68 -17.06
N ASP A 274 0.66 -1.70 -16.26
CA ASP A 274 1.94 -1.06 -16.55
C ASP A 274 3.08 -2.06 -16.34
N PRO A 275 3.59 -2.68 -17.42
CA PRO A 275 4.57 -3.76 -17.34
C PRO A 275 5.99 -3.25 -17.12
N GLN A 276 6.16 -2.36 -16.14
CA GLN A 276 7.43 -1.77 -15.77
C GLN A 276 7.73 -2.04 -14.30
N LEU A 277 8.94 -2.54 -14.05
CA LEU A 277 9.44 -2.85 -12.71
C LEU A 277 10.68 -2.03 -12.39
N VAL A 278 10.83 -1.72 -11.11
CA VAL A 278 12.01 -1.05 -10.57
C VAL A 278 12.64 -1.90 -9.46
N PRO A 279 13.96 -1.83 -9.27
CA PRO A 279 14.63 -2.55 -8.18
C PRO A 279 14.14 -2.03 -6.82
N GLY A 280 13.73 -2.95 -5.94
CA GLY A 280 13.22 -2.64 -4.61
C GLY A 280 14.31 -2.35 -3.57
N GLY A 281 13.99 -2.53 -2.28
CA GLY A 281 15.00 -2.52 -1.21
C GLY A 281 15.74 -1.20 -1.01
N GLY A 282 15.13 -0.08 -1.40
CA GLY A 282 15.73 1.26 -1.32
C GLY A 282 16.66 1.62 -2.48
N ALA A 283 16.81 0.74 -3.49
CA ALA A 283 17.62 1.02 -4.68
C ALA A 283 17.01 2.15 -5.51
N SER A 284 15.71 2.06 -5.81
CA SER A 284 14.99 3.10 -6.57
C SER A 284 15.03 4.47 -5.88
N GLU A 285 14.89 4.50 -4.55
CA GLU A 285 14.96 5.73 -3.75
C GLU A 285 16.35 6.35 -3.80
N MET A 286 17.40 5.52 -3.74
CA MET A 286 18.79 5.99 -3.82
C MET A 286 19.14 6.51 -5.22
N ALA A 287 18.70 5.82 -6.27
CA ALA A 287 18.88 6.26 -7.65
C ALA A 287 18.21 7.63 -7.90
N VAL A 288 16.97 7.79 -7.43
CA VAL A 288 16.24 9.05 -7.52
C VAL A 288 16.89 10.14 -6.67
N ALA A 289 17.31 9.83 -5.44
CA ALA A 289 18.02 10.77 -4.57
C ALA A 289 19.35 11.25 -5.19
N HIS A 290 20.10 10.36 -5.82
CA HIS A 290 21.34 10.71 -6.53
C HIS A 290 21.05 11.63 -7.72
N ALA A 291 20.09 11.27 -8.58
CA ALA A 291 19.72 12.06 -9.74
C ALA A 291 19.20 13.47 -9.39
N LEU A 292 18.36 13.58 -8.34
CA LEU A 292 17.93 14.86 -7.81
C LEU A 292 19.10 15.67 -7.25
N THR A 293 20.02 15.03 -6.52
CA THR A 293 21.20 15.72 -5.97
C THR A 293 22.08 16.28 -7.08
N GLU A 294 22.32 15.55 -8.17
CA GLU A 294 23.09 16.06 -9.31
C GLU A 294 22.37 17.20 -10.03
N LYS A 295 21.05 17.09 -10.26
CA LYS A 295 20.25 18.19 -10.81
C LYS A 295 20.27 19.43 -9.91
N SER A 296 20.28 19.25 -8.59
CA SER A 296 20.33 20.36 -7.64
C SER A 296 21.60 21.20 -7.79
N LYS A 297 22.73 20.61 -8.21
CA LYS A 297 23.99 21.36 -8.42
C LYS A 297 23.91 22.31 -9.60
N ALA A 298 23.10 21.98 -10.61
CA ALA A 298 22.89 22.82 -11.78
C ALA A 298 21.87 23.95 -11.53
N MET A 299 21.05 23.82 -10.48
CA MET A 299 20.06 24.84 -10.13
C MET A 299 20.69 25.97 -9.32
N THR A 300 20.29 27.20 -9.63
CA THR A 300 20.67 28.40 -8.89
C THR A 300 19.45 28.99 -8.17
N GLY A 301 19.65 29.50 -6.96
CA GLY A 301 18.61 30.22 -6.21
C GLY A 301 18.20 29.53 -4.92
N VAL A 302 17.28 30.16 -4.19
CA VAL A 302 16.86 29.73 -2.84
C VAL A 302 16.12 28.38 -2.88
N GLU A 303 15.44 28.06 -3.99
CA GLU A 303 14.74 26.79 -4.20
C GLU A 303 15.66 25.57 -4.31
N GLN A 304 16.97 25.77 -4.48
CA GLN A 304 17.96 24.71 -4.54
C GLN A 304 17.99 23.86 -3.26
N TRP A 305 17.90 24.51 -2.08
CA TRP A 305 18.01 23.82 -0.80
C TRP A 305 16.81 22.93 -0.50
N PRO A 306 15.56 23.41 -0.62
CA PRO A 306 14.40 22.54 -0.45
C PRO A 306 14.34 21.40 -1.47
N TYR A 307 14.76 21.66 -2.73
CA TYR A 307 14.83 20.63 -3.76
C TYR A 307 15.83 19.52 -3.38
N ARG A 308 17.03 19.89 -2.92
CA ARG A 308 18.04 18.93 -2.45
C ARG A 308 17.60 18.19 -1.19
N ALA A 309 16.85 18.85 -0.32
CA ALA A 309 16.30 18.25 0.89
C ALA A 309 15.34 17.10 0.58
N VAL A 310 14.49 17.23 -0.45
CA VAL A 310 13.63 16.11 -0.89
C VAL A 310 14.46 14.89 -1.27
N ALA A 311 15.59 15.09 -1.96
CA ALA A 311 16.49 14.00 -2.32
C ALA A 311 17.02 13.27 -1.08
N GLN A 312 17.39 14.01 -0.03
CA GLN A 312 17.85 13.44 1.23
C GLN A 312 16.73 12.75 2.02
N ALA A 313 15.51 13.28 1.96
CA ALA A 313 14.34 12.72 2.62
C ALA A 313 13.97 11.33 2.06
N LEU A 314 14.13 11.10 0.75
CA LEU A 314 13.90 9.77 0.15
C LEU A 314 14.82 8.68 0.72
N GLU A 315 15.98 9.05 1.24
CA GLU A 315 16.91 8.10 1.85
C GLU A 315 16.41 7.53 3.18
N VAL A 316 15.29 8.02 3.72
CA VAL A 316 14.65 7.45 4.92
C VAL A 316 14.26 5.98 4.72
N ILE A 317 13.91 5.58 3.50
CA ILE A 317 13.51 4.20 3.17
C ILE A 317 14.67 3.21 3.36
N PRO A 318 15.81 3.34 2.64
CA PRO A 318 16.96 2.46 2.89
C PRO A 318 17.51 2.62 4.31
N ARG A 319 17.49 3.83 4.88
CA ARG A 319 17.92 4.07 6.28
C ARG A 319 17.10 3.25 7.29
N THR A 320 15.78 3.27 7.14
CA THR A 320 14.85 2.53 8.01
C THR A 320 15.01 1.02 7.82
N LEU A 321 15.18 0.56 6.57
CA LEU A 321 15.41 -0.86 6.28
C LEU A 321 16.70 -1.36 6.96
N ILE A 322 17.80 -0.60 6.87
CA ILE A 322 19.07 -0.91 7.55
C ILE A 322 18.89 -0.92 9.07
N GLN A 323 18.16 0.05 9.61
CA GLN A 323 17.89 0.17 11.04
C GLN A 323 17.12 -1.04 11.57
N ASN A 324 16.09 -1.49 10.86
CA ASN A 324 15.30 -2.65 11.25
C ASN A 324 16.10 -3.97 11.17
N CYS A 325 17.16 -4.01 10.36
CA CYS A 325 18.11 -5.13 10.32
C CYS A 325 19.08 -5.14 11.52
N GLY A 326 19.15 -4.08 12.32
CA GLY A 326 20.13 -3.92 13.40
C GLY A 326 21.55 -3.60 12.92
N ALA A 327 21.71 -3.22 11.65
CA ALA A 327 23.01 -2.89 11.09
C ALA A 327 23.34 -1.38 11.22
N SER A 328 24.62 -1.03 11.11
CA SER A 328 25.06 0.37 11.20
C SER A 328 24.57 1.18 9.99
N THR A 329 23.57 2.02 10.22
CA THR A 329 22.92 2.89 9.22
C THR A 329 23.92 3.82 8.54
N ILE A 330 24.77 4.49 9.32
CA ILE A 330 25.74 5.48 8.81
C ILE A 330 26.71 4.83 7.82
N ARG A 331 27.32 3.70 8.22
CA ARG A 331 28.32 3.01 7.38
C ARG A 331 27.71 2.48 6.10
N LEU A 332 26.58 1.78 6.21
CA LEU A 332 25.94 1.15 5.05
C LEU A 332 25.36 2.18 4.09
N LEU A 333 24.71 3.23 4.59
CA LEU A 333 24.18 4.29 3.73
C LEU A 333 25.30 5.03 3.00
N THR A 334 26.43 5.28 3.67
CA THR A 334 27.61 5.89 3.04
C THR A 334 28.17 4.99 1.94
N SER A 335 28.31 3.69 2.20
CA SER A 335 28.76 2.75 1.17
C SER A 335 27.75 2.59 0.01
N LEU A 336 26.45 2.71 0.29
CA LEU A 336 25.39 2.63 -0.71
C LEU A 336 25.43 3.83 -1.65
N ARG A 337 25.56 5.04 -1.10
CA ARG A 337 25.76 6.28 -1.87
C ARG A 337 27.01 6.21 -2.75
N ALA A 338 28.12 5.73 -2.18
CA ALA A 338 29.37 5.59 -2.92
C ALA A 338 29.24 4.64 -4.12
N LYS A 339 28.50 3.53 -3.96
CA LYS A 339 28.18 2.62 -5.07
C LYS A 339 27.29 3.27 -6.13
N HIS A 340 26.25 4.01 -5.72
CA HIS A 340 25.33 4.66 -6.67
C HIS A 340 25.94 5.83 -7.43
N THR A 341 27.09 6.34 -6.98
CA THR A 341 27.86 7.36 -7.72
C THR A 341 28.70 6.73 -8.83
N GLN A 342 28.93 5.41 -8.79
CA GLN A 342 29.63 4.67 -9.86
C GLN A 342 28.65 4.35 -10.99
N GLU A 343 29.12 4.38 -12.24
CA GLU A 343 28.28 4.08 -13.41
C GLU A 343 27.71 2.65 -13.34
N ASN A 344 26.47 2.48 -13.81
CA ASN A 344 25.72 1.21 -13.91
C ASN A 344 25.38 0.51 -12.57
N CYS A 345 25.50 1.20 -11.42
CA CYS A 345 25.20 0.63 -10.10
C CYS A 345 23.83 1.05 -9.51
N GLU A 346 22.88 1.48 -10.34
CA GLU A 346 21.56 1.99 -9.91
C GLU A 346 20.64 0.90 -9.31
N THR A 347 20.97 -0.38 -9.53
CA THR A 347 20.19 -1.53 -9.04
C THR A 347 20.61 -2.01 -7.66
N TRP A 348 21.65 -1.43 -7.06
CA TRP A 348 22.11 -1.82 -5.74
C TRP A 348 21.12 -1.39 -4.67
N GLY A 349 20.77 -2.30 -3.76
CA GLY A 349 19.86 -2.01 -2.66
C GLY A 349 20.37 -2.58 -1.35
N VAL A 350 19.55 -2.44 -0.32
CA VAL A 350 19.78 -3.06 0.98
C VAL A 350 18.97 -4.34 1.04
N ASN A 351 19.64 -5.46 1.31
CA ASN A 351 18.94 -6.70 1.63
C ASN A 351 18.39 -6.61 3.07
N GLY A 352 17.06 -6.66 3.21
CA GLY A 352 16.36 -6.57 4.50
C GLY A 352 16.51 -7.78 5.42
N GLU A 353 17.09 -8.89 4.96
CA GLU A 353 17.34 -10.08 5.78
C GLU A 353 18.75 -10.08 6.36
N THR A 354 19.76 -9.82 5.52
CA THR A 354 21.18 -9.86 5.91
C THR A 354 21.70 -8.51 6.39
N GLY A 355 21.04 -7.40 6.03
CA GLY A 355 21.53 -6.05 6.29
C GLY A 355 22.78 -5.70 5.47
N THR A 356 23.01 -6.35 4.33
CA THR A 356 24.16 -6.08 3.44
C THR A 356 23.71 -5.44 2.13
N LEU A 357 24.64 -4.79 1.42
CA LEU A 357 24.38 -4.24 0.09
C LEU A 357 24.47 -5.36 -0.94
N VAL A 358 23.45 -5.50 -1.77
CA VAL A 358 23.33 -6.53 -2.82
C VAL A 358 22.72 -5.90 -4.07
N ASP A 359 23.01 -6.43 -5.25
CA ASP A 359 22.28 -6.07 -6.46
C ASP A 359 20.85 -6.65 -6.40
N MET A 360 19.85 -5.78 -6.40
CA MET A 360 18.44 -6.19 -6.32
C MET A 360 17.98 -6.93 -7.57
N LYS A 361 18.65 -6.69 -8.72
CA LYS A 361 18.38 -7.39 -9.98
C LYS A 361 18.77 -8.87 -9.88
N GLU A 362 19.92 -9.16 -9.29
CA GLU A 362 20.39 -10.54 -9.06
C GLU A 362 19.58 -11.23 -7.96
N LEU A 363 19.21 -10.48 -6.91
CA LEU A 363 18.38 -11.00 -5.83
C LEU A 363 16.92 -11.27 -6.28
N GLY A 364 16.48 -10.65 -7.38
CA GLY A 364 15.14 -10.81 -7.93
C GLY A 364 14.05 -10.07 -7.14
N ILE A 365 14.42 -9.01 -6.41
CA ILE A 365 13.47 -8.21 -5.63
C ILE A 365 13.04 -7.00 -6.46
N TRP A 366 11.82 -7.07 -6.97
CA TRP A 366 11.24 -6.08 -7.86
C TRP A 366 9.98 -5.47 -7.26
N GLU A 367 9.79 -4.19 -7.52
CA GLU A 367 8.57 -3.48 -7.17
C GLU A 367 7.93 -2.89 -8.45
N PRO A 368 6.60 -2.94 -8.60
CA PRO A 368 5.94 -2.32 -9.75
C PRO A 368 6.15 -0.81 -9.78
N LEU A 369 6.49 -0.27 -10.95
CA LEU A 369 6.69 1.17 -11.13
C LEU A 369 5.46 1.97 -10.73
N ALA A 370 4.26 1.48 -11.05
CA ALA A 370 3.00 2.14 -10.74
C ALA A 370 2.82 2.40 -9.22
N VAL A 371 3.24 1.46 -8.38
CA VAL A 371 3.16 1.60 -6.90
C VAL A 371 4.09 2.73 -6.45
N LYS A 372 5.36 2.73 -6.87
CA LYS A 372 6.34 3.78 -6.53
C LYS A 372 5.93 5.16 -7.01
N LEU A 373 5.44 5.25 -8.25
CA LEU A 373 4.97 6.52 -8.81
C LEU A 373 3.81 7.09 -7.99
N GLN A 374 2.86 6.24 -7.60
CA GLN A 374 1.73 6.68 -6.79
C GLN A 374 2.19 7.07 -5.38
N THR A 375 3.07 6.28 -4.74
CA THR A 375 3.65 6.59 -3.42
C THR A 375 4.32 7.96 -3.39
N TYR A 376 5.16 8.30 -4.39
CA TYR A 376 5.84 9.60 -4.43
C TYR A 376 4.87 10.75 -4.70
N LYS A 377 3.91 10.58 -5.61
CA LYS A 377 2.87 11.59 -5.86
C LYS A 377 2.06 11.88 -4.60
N THR A 378 1.50 10.84 -4.00
CA THR A 378 0.68 10.95 -2.79
C THR A 378 1.47 11.60 -1.65
N ALA A 379 2.73 11.19 -1.42
CA ALA A 379 3.56 11.75 -0.36
C ALA A 379 3.87 13.25 -0.59
N VAL A 380 4.30 13.64 -1.79
CA VAL A 380 4.69 15.03 -2.07
C VAL A 380 3.47 15.95 -2.12
N GLU A 381 2.38 15.54 -2.76
CA GLU A 381 1.15 16.34 -2.83
C GLU A 381 0.58 16.59 -1.43
N THR A 382 0.66 15.59 -0.55
CA THR A 382 0.27 15.73 0.85
C THR A 382 1.19 16.68 1.60
N ALA A 383 2.52 16.55 1.43
CA ALA A 383 3.47 17.45 2.07
C ALA A 383 3.18 18.90 1.68
N VAL A 384 2.91 19.13 0.39
CA VAL A 384 2.52 20.44 -0.15
C VAL A 384 1.18 20.92 0.41
N LEU A 385 0.19 20.05 0.58
CA LEU A 385 -1.10 20.38 1.19
C LEU A 385 -0.90 20.84 2.63
N LEU A 386 -0.13 20.09 3.43
CA LEU A 386 0.11 20.38 4.84
C LEU A 386 0.93 21.65 5.04
N LEU A 387 1.96 21.89 4.22
CA LEU A 387 2.75 23.13 4.25
C LEU A 387 1.96 24.38 3.84
N ARG A 388 0.79 24.22 3.20
CA ARG A 388 -0.10 25.32 2.82
C ARG A 388 -1.06 25.72 3.94
N ILE A 389 -1.23 24.88 4.96
CA ILE A 389 -2.09 25.18 6.10
C ILE A 389 -1.34 26.12 7.02
N ASP A 390 -1.86 27.33 7.19
CA ASP A 390 -1.29 28.36 8.07
C ASP A 390 -1.83 28.22 9.51
N ASP A 391 -3.14 28.09 9.66
CA ASP A 391 -3.79 27.93 10.96
C ASP A 391 -4.98 26.95 10.90
N ILE A 392 -5.27 26.31 12.03
CA ILE A 392 -6.42 25.42 12.21
C ILE A 392 -7.44 26.15 13.09
N VAL A 393 -8.36 26.85 12.46
CA VAL A 393 -9.46 27.52 13.15
C VAL A 393 -10.49 26.47 13.61
N SER A 394 -10.32 25.99 14.83
CA SER A 394 -11.26 25.04 15.46
C SER A 394 -12.28 25.79 16.31
N GLY A 395 -13.58 25.60 16.01
CA GLY A 395 -14.70 26.17 16.77
C GLY A 395 -14.92 25.58 18.16
N HIS A 396 -13.89 25.00 18.80
CA HIS A 396 -14.01 24.50 20.16
C HIS A 396 -14.20 25.68 21.11
N LYS A 397 -15.43 25.82 21.63
CA LYS A 397 -15.65 26.60 22.87
C LYS A 397 -14.67 26.07 23.90
N LYS A 398 -13.71 26.89 24.34
CA LYS A 398 -13.05 26.67 25.63
C LYS A 398 -14.17 26.42 26.64
N LYS A 399 -14.22 25.24 27.25
CA LYS A 399 -14.90 25.09 28.54
C LYS A 399 -14.15 26.05 29.47
N GLY A 400 -14.72 27.22 29.69
CA GLY A 400 -14.18 28.20 30.62
C GLY A 400 -14.16 27.59 32.01
N ASP A 401 -13.06 27.87 32.72
CA ASP A 401 -12.91 27.73 34.16
C ASP A 401 -13.93 28.62 34.90
N ASP A 402 -15.20 28.24 34.90
CA ASP A 402 -16.25 28.83 35.74
C ASP A 402 -16.36 28.07 37.07
N GLN A 403 -15.23 27.83 37.75
CA GLN A 403 -15.20 27.34 39.13
C GLN A 403 -14.07 28.00 39.95
N SER A 404 -14.12 29.31 40.12
CA SER A 404 -13.49 29.97 41.28
C SER A 404 -13.90 31.44 41.40
N GLN A 405 -15.17 31.69 41.72
CA GLN A 405 -15.59 32.95 42.35
C GLN A 405 -16.91 32.75 43.13
N GLN A 406 -16.89 31.87 44.13
CA GLN A 406 -17.68 32.06 45.35
C GLN A 406 -16.71 32.58 46.42
N GLY A 407 -16.40 33.87 46.33
CA GLY A 407 -15.77 34.64 47.40
C GLY A 407 -16.86 35.16 48.33
N GLY A 408 -16.70 34.89 49.63
CA GLY A 408 -17.74 34.95 50.65
C GLY A 408 -18.39 36.31 50.91
N ALA A 409 -19.57 36.22 51.52
CA ALA A 409 -20.31 37.34 52.09
C ALA A 409 -19.49 38.03 53.19
N PRO A 410 -19.42 39.37 53.22
CA PRO A 410 -18.89 40.10 54.35
C PRO A 410 -19.93 40.17 55.48
N ASP A 411 -19.47 39.80 56.66
CA ASP A 411 -20.13 39.93 57.96
C ASP A 411 -20.49 41.40 58.24
N ALA A 412 -21.69 41.62 58.77
CA ALA A 412 -22.22 42.94 59.08
C ALA A 412 -22.17 43.19 60.59
N GLY A 413 -21.50 44.26 61.04
CA GLY A 413 -21.70 44.76 62.41
C GLY A 413 -20.56 45.58 63.01
N GLN A 414 -20.57 46.88 62.76
CA GLN A 414 -20.17 48.04 63.60
C GLN A 414 -20.42 49.26 62.70
N GLU A 415 -21.32 50.21 62.96
CA GLU A 415 -21.90 50.73 64.22
C GLU A 415 -23.37 50.38 64.48
#